data_AF-A0A7G8EG53-F1
#
_entry.id   AF-A0A7G8EG53-F1
#
_cell.length_a   1.000
_cell.length_b   1.000
_cell.length_c   1.000
_cell.angle_alpha   90.00
_cell.angle_beta   90.00
_cell.angle_gamma   90.00
#
_symmetry.space_group_name_H-M   'P 1'
#
loop_
_entity.id
_entity.type
_entity.pdbx_description
1 polymer ?
#
loop_
_entity_poly.entity_id
_entity_poly.type
_entity_poly.pdbx_seq_one_letter_code
_entity_poly.pdbx_strand_id
1 'polypeptide(L)'
;MGRAPKSQRRRFGKGELLMPAPPEPAQSIRGCLDRLNQQWRQDGSMAALWQDWPKLAGPSLAEHCRPLTLRQGVLSVGASHPQWRQALLYSKLQLLAAIRGAGHPVRDLRILQHHTARRSDQGDPLDEWNRHPSRSDVHGMATCPRCGSPAPMGEMAYWGHCSFCRSADLGAQVANGADQ
;
A
#
# COMPACT_ATOMS: atom_id res chain seq x y z
N MET A 1 24.44 29.28 33.51
CA MET A 1 24.02 27.85 33.48
C MET A 1 22.66 27.71 34.14
N GLY A 2 21.62 27.38 33.39
CA GLY A 2 20.26 27.25 33.91
C GLY A 2 20.10 25.95 34.70
N ARG A 3 19.73 26.06 35.98
CA ARG A 3 19.40 24.89 36.81
C ARG A 3 17.98 24.42 36.46
N ALA A 4 17.85 23.18 35.95
CA ALA A 4 16.56 22.50 35.73
C ALA A 4 15.65 22.56 36.99
N PRO A 5 14.31 22.64 36.84
CA PRO A 5 13.36 22.80 37.94
C PRO A 5 13.37 21.61 38.92
N LYS A 6 13.01 21.85 40.19
CA LYS A 6 13.02 20.83 41.27
C LYS A 6 12.17 19.58 40.94
N SER A 7 11.12 19.71 40.13
CA SER A 7 10.24 18.61 39.70
C SER A 7 10.91 17.62 38.74
N GLN A 8 12.02 18.02 38.10
CA GLN A 8 12.81 17.19 37.19
C GLN A 8 14.11 16.71 37.83
N ARG A 9 14.20 16.73 39.17
CA ARG A 9 15.39 16.29 39.90
C ARG A 9 14.97 15.29 40.96
N ARG A 10 15.52 14.07 40.86
CA ARG A 10 15.39 13.07 41.91
C ARG A 10 16.75 12.84 42.53
N ARG A 11 16.88 13.07 43.83
CA ARG A 11 18.12 12.74 44.56
C ARG A 11 18.30 11.23 44.58
N PHE A 12 19.51 10.78 44.26
CA PHE A 12 19.91 9.39 44.33
C PHE A 12 21.26 9.31 45.06
N GLY A 13 21.24 8.87 46.32
CA GLY A 13 22.42 8.86 47.18
C GLY A 13 23.05 10.26 47.32
N LYS A 14 24.30 10.40 46.86
CA LYS A 14 25.05 11.67 46.86
C LYS A 14 24.93 12.48 45.55
N GLY A 15 24.15 12.01 44.57
CA GLY A 15 23.96 12.65 43.27
C GLY A 15 22.51 13.10 42.99
N GLU A 16 22.32 13.92 41.95
CA GLU A 16 21.00 14.30 41.42
C GLU A 16 20.80 13.66 40.04
N LEU A 17 19.73 12.89 39.88
CA LEU A 17 19.27 12.39 38.59
C LEU A 17 18.32 13.40 37.97
N LEU A 18 18.61 13.81 36.74
CA LEU A 18 17.69 14.57 35.90
C LEU A 18 16.60 13.62 35.40
N MET A 19 15.36 13.93 35.75
CA MET A 19 14.18 13.21 35.25
C MET A 19 13.70 13.87 33.95
N PRO A 20 13.15 13.06 33.01
CA PRO A 20 12.46 13.62 31.85
C PRO A 20 11.30 14.51 32.30
N ALA A 21 10.96 15.51 31.49
CA ALA A 21 9.83 16.38 31.74
C ALA A 21 8.55 15.54 31.91
N PRO A 22 7.68 15.88 32.87
CA PRO A 22 6.42 15.17 33.04
C PRO A 22 5.61 15.23 31.72
N PRO A 23 4.98 14.13 31.30
CA PRO A 23 4.15 14.13 30.10
C PRO A 23 3.01 15.14 30.26
N GLU A 24 2.63 15.79 29.15
CA GLU A 24 1.49 16.72 29.16
C GLU A 24 0.24 16.03 29.72
N PRO A 25 -0.64 16.76 30.44
CA PRO A 25 -1.85 16.18 31.03
C PRO A 25 -2.70 15.49 29.97
N ALA A 26 -3.35 14.37 30.34
CA ALA A 26 -4.18 13.60 29.43
C ALA A 26 -5.33 14.47 28.88
N GLN A 27 -5.29 14.76 27.58
CA GLN A 27 -6.32 15.52 26.89
C GLN A 27 -7.38 14.57 26.32
N SER A 28 -8.55 15.09 25.99
CA SER A 28 -9.54 14.29 25.24
C SER A 28 -8.96 13.89 23.89
N ILE A 29 -9.31 12.69 23.41
CA ILE A 29 -8.89 12.18 22.08
C ILE A 29 -9.25 13.21 21.00
N ARG A 30 -10.41 13.86 21.13
CA ARG A 30 -10.86 14.92 20.22
C ARG A 30 -9.89 16.10 20.17
N GLY A 31 -9.47 16.64 21.33
CA GLY A 31 -8.53 17.76 21.38
C GLY A 31 -7.16 17.40 20.80
N CYS A 32 -6.70 16.16 21.00
CA CYS A 32 -5.47 15.67 20.39
C CYS A 32 -5.58 15.57 18.86
N LEU A 33 -6.69 15.03 18.34
CA LEU A 33 -6.96 14.96 16.91
C LEU A 33 -7.08 16.35 16.26
N ASP A 34 -7.76 17.31 16.90
CA ASP A 34 -7.88 18.67 16.40
C ASP A 34 -6.52 19.38 16.32
N ARG A 35 -5.68 19.22 17.35
CA ARG A 35 -4.32 19.77 17.37
C ARG A 35 -3.46 19.15 16.28
N LEU A 36 -3.48 17.82 16.12
CA LEU A 36 -2.78 17.11 15.05
C LEU A 36 -3.24 17.57 13.67
N ASN A 37 -4.54 17.78 13.49
CA ASN A 37 -5.09 18.25 12.22
C ASN A 37 -4.60 19.66 11.87
N GLN A 38 -4.56 20.57 12.85
CA GLN A 38 -4.01 21.92 12.67
C GLN A 38 -2.51 21.87 12.35
N GLN A 39 -1.75 21.03 13.07
CA GLN A 39 -0.32 20.85 12.82
C GLN A 39 -0.05 20.30 11.41
N TRP A 40 -0.82 19.30 10.95
CA TRP A 40 -0.69 18.78 9.59
C TRP A 40 -1.00 19.81 8.51
N ARG A 41 -1.95 20.73 8.75
CA ARG A 41 -2.24 21.84 7.84
C ARG A 41 -1.10 22.85 7.80
N GLN A 42 -0.48 23.15 8.93
CA GLN A 42 0.67 24.05 9.02
C GLN A 42 1.93 23.46 8.33
N ASP A 43 2.16 22.16 8.54
CA ASP A 43 3.32 21.44 7.97
C ASP A 43 3.14 21.08 6.48
N GLY A 44 1.97 21.39 5.88
CA GLY A 44 1.66 21.00 4.51
C GLY A 44 1.67 19.47 4.31
N SER A 45 1.36 18.73 5.36
CA SER A 45 1.45 17.27 5.41
C SER A 45 0.45 16.59 4.48
N MET A 46 0.76 15.35 4.08
CA MET A 46 -0.11 14.49 3.28
C MET A 46 -1.54 14.41 3.83
N ALA A 47 -1.70 14.38 5.15
CA ALA A 47 -3.00 14.25 5.78
C ALA A 47 -3.92 15.44 5.48
N ALA A 48 -3.38 16.66 5.41
CA ALA A 48 -4.15 17.84 5.02
C ALA A 48 -4.57 17.74 3.53
N LEU A 49 -3.66 17.30 2.68
CA LEU A 49 -3.95 17.06 1.25
C LEU A 49 -5.06 16.01 1.06
N TRP A 50 -5.06 14.93 1.86
CA TRP A 50 -6.11 13.91 1.82
C TRP A 50 -7.49 14.47 2.20
N GLN A 51 -7.57 15.38 3.17
CA GLN A 51 -8.83 16.02 3.56
C GLN A 51 -9.34 16.98 2.49
N ASP A 52 -8.43 17.72 1.85
CA ASP A 52 -8.80 18.72 0.85
C ASP A 52 -8.93 18.10 -0.57
N TRP A 53 -8.50 16.85 -0.76
CA TRP A 53 -8.55 16.11 -2.02
C TRP A 53 -9.92 16.12 -2.72
N PRO A 54 -11.07 15.91 -2.05
CA PRO A 54 -12.37 15.96 -2.71
C PRO A 54 -12.70 17.33 -3.33
N LYS A 55 -12.22 18.40 -2.69
CA LYS A 55 -12.39 19.77 -3.19
C LYS A 55 -11.42 20.07 -4.33
N LEU A 56 -10.21 19.52 -4.28
CA LEU A 56 -9.15 19.75 -5.27
C LEU A 56 -9.36 18.95 -6.56
N ALA A 57 -9.72 17.67 -6.45
CA ALA A 57 -9.93 16.77 -7.58
C ALA A 57 -11.36 16.85 -8.15
N GLY A 58 -12.32 17.31 -7.35
CA GLY A 58 -13.74 17.27 -7.71
C GLY A 58 -14.38 15.90 -7.50
N PRO A 59 -15.73 15.82 -7.51
CA PRO A 59 -16.47 14.66 -7.04
C PRO A 59 -16.15 13.37 -7.81
N SER A 60 -16.09 13.45 -9.15
CA SER A 60 -15.85 12.28 -10.01
C SER A 60 -14.44 11.72 -9.88
N LEU A 61 -13.42 12.58 -9.81
CA LEU A 61 -12.03 12.11 -9.64
C LEU A 61 -11.77 11.66 -8.20
N ALA A 62 -12.37 12.29 -7.19
CA ALA A 62 -12.16 11.91 -5.79
C ALA A 62 -12.68 10.50 -5.45
N GLU A 63 -13.74 10.06 -6.13
CA GLU A 63 -14.30 8.71 -5.94
C GLU A 63 -13.38 7.62 -6.49
N HIS A 64 -12.78 7.85 -7.66
CA HIS A 64 -12.03 6.85 -8.40
C HIS A 64 -10.51 7.03 -8.40
N CYS A 65 -10.01 8.17 -7.93
CA CYS A 65 -8.60 8.49 -7.82
C CYS A 65 -8.27 8.87 -6.37
N ARG A 66 -7.28 8.20 -5.79
CA ARG A 66 -6.87 8.44 -4.41
C ARG A 66 -5.40 8.82 -4.33
N PRO A 67 -5.04 9.86 -3.56
CA PRO A 67 -3.65 10.20 -3.29
C PRO A 67 -3.01 9.09 -2.45
N LEU A 68 -1.90 8.54 -2.91
CA LEU A 68 -1.22 7.40 -2.29
C LEU A 68 -0.05 7.86 -1.42
N THR A 69 0.93 8.55 -2.02
CA THR A 69 2.17 8.93 -1.33
C THR A 69 2.68 10.28 -1.82
N LEU A 70 3.31 11.04 -0.92
CA LEU A 70 3.89 12.35 -1.19
C LEU A 70 5.34 12.26 -0.73
N ARG A 71 6.28 12.18 -1.68
CA ARG A 71 7.70 12.08 -1.40
C ARG A 71 8.47 13.11 -2.19
N GLN A 72 9.30 13.90 -1.52
CA GLN A 72 10.14 14.94 -2.14
C GLN A 72 9.35 15.91 -3.05
N GLY A 73 8.10 16.20 -2.69
CA GLY A 73 7.21 17.04 -3.50
C GLY A 73 6.58 16.34 -4.70
N VAL A 74 6.73 15.03 -4.87
CA VAL A 74 6.02 14.26 -5.90
C VAL A 74 4.82 13.55 -5.27
N LEU A 75 3.61 13.92 -5.71
CA LEU A 75 2.37 13.29 -5.28
C LEU A 75 2.04 12.12 -6.21
N SER A 76 2.03 10.91 -5.67
CA SER A 76 1.56 9.72 -6.38
C SER A 76 0.06 9.56 -6.18
N VAL A 77 -0.71 9.53 -7.27
CA VAL A 77 -2.17 9.35 -7.27
C VAL A 77 -2.49 8.04 -7.95
N GLY A 78 -3.24 7.18 -7.28
CA GLY A 78 -3.72 5.91 -7.80
C GLY A 78 -5.10 6.05 -8.41
N ALA A 79 -5.26 5.64 -9.67
CA ALA A 79 -6.58 5.56 -10.31
C ALA A 79 -7.08 4.10 -10.32
N SER A 80 -8.34 3.90 -9.94
CA SER A 80 -8.98 2.58 -9.83
C SER A 80 -9.26 1.91 -11.18
N HIS A 81 -9.47 2.69 -12.25
CA HIS A 81 -9.71 2.16 -13.62
C HIS A 81 -8.84 2.86 -14.67
N PRO A 82 -8.54 2.20 -15.81
CA PRO A 82 -7.79 2.81 -16.91
C PRO A 82 -8.41 4.08 -17.47
N GLN A 83 -9.74 4.18 -17.51
CA GLN A 83 -10.46 5.36 -17.98
C GLN A 83 -10.21 6.57 -17.07
N TRP A 84 -10.29 6.38 -15.75
CA TRP A 84 -9.98 7.43 -14.77
C TRP A 84 -8.51 7.81 -14.77
N ARG A 85 -7.61 6.87 -15.06
CA ARG A 85 -6.19 7.16 -15.27
C ARG A 85 -5.99 8.14 -16.43
N GLN A 86 -6.68 7.93 -17.54
CA GLN A 86 -6.61 8.83 -18.71
C GLN A 86 -7.21 10.21 -18.38
N ALA A 87 -8.37 10.26 -17.73
CA ALA A 87 -8.97 11.53 -17.28
C ALA A 87 -8.06 12.31 -16.32
N LEU A 88 -7.38 11.61 -15.40
CA LEU A 88 -6.43 12.19 -14.47
C LEU A 88 -5.16 12.68 -15.17
N LEU A 89 -4.68 11.96 -16.19
CA LEU A 89 -3.55 12.39 -17.01
C LEU A 89 -3.86 13.69 -17.76
N TYR A 90 -5.05 13.77 -18.36
CA TYR A 90 -5.49 14.97 -19.07
C TYR A 90 -5.65 16.17 -18.14
N SER A 91 -6.22 15.95 -16.94
CA SER A 91 -6.42 16.99 -15.93
C SER A 91 -5.18 17.25 -15.04
N LYS A 92 -4.05 16.57 -15.28
CA LYS A 92 -2.84 16.62 -14.43
C LYS A 92 -2.39 18.06 -14.15
N LEU A 93 -2.36 18.92 -15.17
CA LEU A 93 -1.89 20.30 -15.03
C LEU A 93 -2.84 21.15 -14.18
N GLN A 94 -4.16 21.02 -14.40
CA GLN A 94 -5.16 21.73 -13.62
C GLN A 94 -5.16 21.28 -12.16
N LEU A 95 -5.07 19.97 -11.93
CA LEU A 95 -4.99 19.40 -10.60
C LEU A 95 -3.72 19.85 -9.86
N LEU A 96 -2.57 19.85 -10.54
CA LEU A 96 -1.32 20.35 -9.99
C LEU A 96 -1.42 21.83 -9.60
N ALA A 97 -2.07 22.65 -10.43
CA ALA A 97 -2.30 24.06 -10.14
C ALA A 97 -3.24 24.24 -8.93
N ALA A 98 -4.33 23.47 -8.84
CA ALA A 98 -5.25 23.51 -7.70
C ALA A 98 -4.56 23.12 -6.39
N ILE A 99 -3.77 22.03 -6.40
CA ILE A 99 -3.00 21.57 -5.23
C ILE A 99 -1.99 22.63 -4.77
N ARG A 100 -1.28 23.27 -5.72
CA ARG A 100 -0.34 24.36 -5.40
C ARG A 100 -1.06 25.59 -4.87
N GLY A 101 -2.23 25.93 -5.42
CA GLY A 101 -3.07 27.03 -4.95
C GLY A 101 -3.59 26.83 -3.52
N ALA A 102 -3.74 25.59 -3.09
CA ALA A 102 -4.11 25.24 -1.71
C ALA A 102 -2.92 25.25 -0.72
N GLY A 103 -1.70 25.59 -1.17
CA GLY A 103 -0.53 25.73 -0.30
C GLY A 103 0.24 24.44 -0.06
N HIS A 104 -0.04 23.35 -0.78
CA HIS A 104 0.74 22.12 -0.67
C HIS A 104 2.01 22.18 -1.55
N PRO A 105 3.20 21.83 -1.03
CA PRO A 105 4.46 21.89 -1.77
C PRO A 105 4.62 20.69 -2.73
N VAL A 106 3.76 20.61 -3.75
CA VAL A 106 3.78 19.56 -4.77
C VAL A 106 4.43 20.08 -6.06
N ARG A 107 5.58 19.49 -6.40
CA ARG A 107 6.38 19.74 -7.60
C ARG A 107 5.83 18.97 -8.80
N ASP A 108 5.49 17.69 -8.64
CA ASP A 108 5.02 16.84 -9.73
C ASP A 108 3.95 15.84 -9.26
N LEU A 109 3.16 15.36 -10.22
CA LEU A 109 2.10 14.37 -10.01
C LEU A 109 2.44 13.09 -10.79
N ARG A 110 2.63 11.98 -10.05
CA ARG A 110 2.81 10.64 -10.63
C ARG A 110 1.49 9.90 -10.61
N ILE A 111 1.06 9.43 -11.77
CA ILE A 111 -0.22 8.73 -11.92
C ILE A 111 0.10 7.24 -12.00
N LEU A 112 -0.37 6.51 -11.00
CA LEU A 112 -0.20 5.07 -10.89
C LEU A 112 -1.51 4.39 -11.25
N GLN A 113 -1.42 3.29 -11.98
CA GLN A 113 -2.55 2.38 -12.11
C GLN A 113 -2.68 1.66 -10.76
N HIS A 114 -3.74 2.00 -10.02
CA HIS A 114 -4.03 1.36 -8.76
C HIS A 114 -5.14 0.35 -9.02
N HIS A 115 -4.74 -0.83 -9.47
CA HIS A 115 -5.58 -2.00 -9.33
C HIS A 115 -5.66 -2.31 -7.85
N THR A 116 -6.60 -1.68 -7.14
CA THR A 116 -7.21 -2.36 -6.01
C THR A 116 -7.85 -3.59 -6.62
N ALA A 117 -7.08 -4.68 -6.69
CA ALA A 117 -7.65 -5.99 -6.86
C ALA A 117 -8.63 -6.06 -5.69
N ARG A 118 -9.91 -5.84 -6.00
CA ARG A 118 -11.00 -6.06 -5.06
C ARG A 118 -10.69 -7.44 -4.52
N ARG A 119 -10.28 -7.53 -3.24
CA ARG A 119 -10.25 -8.81 -2.55
C ARG A 119 -11.67 -9.30 -2.71
N SER A 120 -11.89 -10.18 -3.70
CA SER A 120 -13.07 -11.01 -3.73
C SER A 120 -13.14 -11.63 -2.36
N ASP A 121 -14.32 -11.53 -1.76
CA ASP A 121 -14.69 -12.22 -0.53
C ASP A 121 -13.94 -13.55 -0.49
N GLN A 122 -12.87 -13.61 0.32
CA GLN A 122 -12.07 -14.81 0.37
C GLN A 122 -12.99 -15.80 1.03
N GLY A 123 -13.47 -16.77 0.26
CA GLY A 123 -14.04 -17.99 0.82
C GLY A 123 -13.06 -18.57 1.84
N ASP A 124 -13.53 -19.52 2.65
CA ASP A 124 -12.71 -20.15 3.67
C ASP A 124 -11.31 -20.49 3.10
N PRO A 125 -10.22 -19.91 3.65
CA PRO A 125 -8.87 -20.17 3.19
C PRO A 125 -8.54 -21.67 3.11
N LEU A 126 -9.22 -22.49 3.94
CA LEU A 126 -9.09 -23.93 3.90
C LEU A 126 -9.73 -24.54 2.64
N ASP A 127 -10.87 -24.03 2.19
CA ASP A 127 -11.52 -24.48 0.95
C ASP A 127 -10.73 -24.08 -0.29
N GLU A 128 -10.15 -22.88 -0.29
CA GLU A 128 -9.24 -22.43 -1.36
C GLU A 128 -8.01 -23.33 -1.43
N TRP A 129 -7.47 -23.70 -0.27
CA TRP A 129 -6.33 -24.61 -0.17
C TRP A 129 -6.66 -26.06 -0.55
N ASN A 130 -7.83 -26.58 -0.18
CA ASN A 130 -8.28 -27.93 -0.53
C ASN A 130 -8.49 -28.11 -2.05
N ARG A 131 -8.81 -27.02 -2.77
CA ARG A 131 -8.96 -27.02 -4.23
C ARG A 131 -7.63 -26.81 -4.96
N HIS A 132 -6.52 -26.68 -4.25
CA HIS A 132 -5.24 -26.43 -4.88
C HIS A 132 -4.76 -27.69 -5.62
N PRO A 133 -4.43 -27.60 -6.93
CA PRO A 133 -4.16 -28.76 -7.78
C PRO A 133 -2.97 -29.62 -7.32
N SER A 134 -2.02 -29.04 -6.56
CA SER A 134 -0.88 -29.77 -6.00
C SER A 134 -1.19 -30.59 -4.72
N ARG A 135 -2.44 -30.58 -4.22
CA ARG A 135 -2.83 -31.35 -3.03
C ARG A 135 -2.95 -32.84 -3.36
N SER A 136 -1.87 -33.58 -3.14
CA SER A 136 -1.82 -35.03 -3.36
C SER A 136 -2.71 -35.83 -2.41
N ASP A 137 -3.01 -35.30 -1.22
CA ASP A 137 -3.91 -35.90 -0.24
C ASP A 137 -5.39 -35.80 -0.64
N VAL A 138 -5.77 -34.75 -1.38
CA VAL A 138 -7.14 -34.53 -1.87
C VAL A 138 -7.34 -35.17 -3.24
N HIS A 139 -6.40 -34.95 -4.17
CA HIS A 139 -6.55 -35.38 -5.56
C HIS A 139 -5.87 -36.73 -5.86
N GLY A 140 -5.05 -37.26 -4.95
CA GLY A 140 -4.25 -38.46 -5.20
C GLY A 140 -3.04 -38.20 -6.10
N MET A 141 -2.31 -39.28 -6.40
CA MET A 141 -1.10 -39.27 -7.23
C MET A 141 -1.31 -40.04 -8.53
N ALA A 142 -0.76 -39.52 -9.62
CA ALA A 142 -0.71 -40.15 -10.93
C ALA A 142 0.72 -40.04 -11.49
N THR A 143 1.01 -40.80 -12.54
CA THR A 143 2.31 -40.73 -13.21
C THR A 143 2.22 -39.71 -14.36
N CYS A 144 3.16 -38.77 -14.41
CA CYS A 144 3.20 -37.78 -15.47
C CYS A 144 3.50 -38.46 -16.83
N PRO A 145 2.71 -38.21 -17.89
CA PRO A 145 2.91 -38.84 -19.19
C PRO A 145 4.18 -38.37 -19.92
N ARG A 146 4.76 -37.21 -19.52
CA ARG A 146 5.91 -36.61 -20.21
C ARG A 146 7.26 -37.06 -19.65
N CYS A 147 7.40 -37.11 -18.33
CA CYS A 147 8.66 -37.44 -17.67
C CYS A 147 8.61 -38.70 -16.80
N GLY A 148 7.43 -39.30 -16.60
CA GLY A 148 7.26 -40.46 -15.73
C GLY A 148 7.33 -40.17 -14.23
N SER A 149 7.51 -38.91 -13.82
CA SER A 149 7.53 -38.55 -12.40
C SER A 149 6.15 -38.72 -11.74
N PRO A 150 6.08 -39.14 -10.47
CA PRO A 150 4.83 -39.15 -9.73
C PRO A 150 4.40 -37.70 -9.45
N ALA A 151 3.18 -37.36 -9.82
CA ALA A 151 2.64 -36.00 -9.77
C ALA A 151 1.19 -36.00 -9.26
N PRO A 152 0.75 -34.94 -8.57
CA PRO A 152 -0.63 -34.84 -8.11
C PRO A 152 -1.61 -34.93 -9.27
N MET A 153 -2.69 -35.70 -9.10
CA MET A 153 -3.70 -35.85 -10.15
C MET A 153 -4.37 -34.51 -10.48
N GLY A 154 -4.46 -33.60 -9.52
CA GLY A 154 -4.96 -32.23 -9.75
C GLY A 154 -4.11 -31.45 -10.74
N GLU A 155 -2.78 -31.59 -10.70
CA GLU A 155 -1.88 -31.01 -11.70
C GLU A 155 -2.07 -31.68 -13.07
N MET A 156 -2.28 -33.00 -13.11
CA MET A 156 -2.55 -33.71 -14.36
C MET A 156 -3.87 -33.27 -14.98
N ALA A 157 -4.92 -33.08 -14.19
CA ALA A 157 -6.22 -32.61 -14.66
C ALA A 157 -6.16 -31.16 -15.17
N TYR A 158 -5.34 -30.32 -14.52
CA TYR A 158 -5.28 -28.90 -14.82
C TYR A 158 -4.30 -28.56 -15.97
N TRP A 159 -3.11 -29.19 -16.01
CA TRP A 159 -2.08 -28.92 -17.02
C TRP A 159 -1.80 -30.08 -17.98
N GLY A 160 -2.30 -31.29 -17.71
CA GLY A 160 -1.99 -32.50 -18.50
C GLY A 160 -0.61 -33.11 -18.21
N HIS A 161 0.23 -32.45 -17.42
CA HIS A 161 1.58 -32.90 -17.05
C HIS A 161 2.03 -32.25 -15.72
N CYS A 162 3.14 -32.72 -15.15
CA CYS A 162 3.59 -32.26 -13.82
C CYS A 162 4.08 -30.81 -13.82
N SER A 163 4.09 -30.21 -12.63
CA SER A 163 4.65 -28.87 -12.37
C SER A 163 6.08 -28.70 -12.87
N PHE A 164 6.93 -29.72 -12.80
CA PHE A 164 8.30 -29.65 -13.35
C PHE A 164 8.32 -29.55 -14.87
N CYS A 165 7.49 -30.36 -15.56
CA CYS A 165 7.32 -30.25 -17.01
C CYS A 165 6.73 -28.88 -17.39
N ARG A 166 5.79 -28.36 -16.59
CA ARG A 166 5.21 -27.03 -16.79
C ARG A 166 6.25 -25.93 -16.65
N SER A 167 7.10 -26.00 -15.64
CA SER A 167 8.18 -25.05 -15.43
C SER A 167 9.18 -25.06 -16.58
N ALA A 168 9.53 -26.25 -17.09
CA ALA A 168 10.40 -26.39 -18.26
C ALA A 168 9.79 -25.75 -19.52
N ASP A 169 8.49 -25.95 -19.79
CA ASP A 169 7.82 -25.35 -20.94
C ASP A 169 7.74 -23.82 -20.84
N LEU A 170 7.41 -23.30 -19.65
CA LEU A 170 7.39 -21.86 -19.42
C LEU A 170 8.79 -21.25 -19.56
N GLY A 171 9.83 -21.94 -19.09
CA GLY A 171 11.22 -21.53 -19.28
C GLY A 171 11.61 -21.48 -20.77
N ALA A 172 11.22 -22.48 -21.55
CA ALA A 172 11.46 -22.51 -22.99
C ALA A 172 10.69 -21.41 -23.75
N GLN A 173 9.46 -21.09 -23.34
CA GLN A 173 8.68 -19.99 -23.92
C GLN A 173 9.31 -18.62 -23.66
N VAL A 174 9.81 -18.38 -22.44
CA VAL A 174 10.51 -17.13 -22.10
C VAL A 174 11.81 -17.01 -22.88
N ALA A 175 12.57 -18.10 -23.03
CA ALA A 175 13.79 -18.10 -23.82
C ALA A 175 13.53 -17.82 -25.32
N ASN A 176 12.48 -18.41 -25.89
CA ASN A 176 12.11 -18.17 -27.29
C ASN A 176 11.45 -16.79 -27.52
N GLY A 177 10.84 -16.18 -26.50
CA GLY A 177 10.22 -14.86 -26.57
C GLY A 177 11.18 -13.68 -26.35
N ALA A 178 12.43 -13.94 -25.96
CA ALA A 178 13.47 -12.92 -25.80
C ALA A 178 14.27 -12.65 -27.10
N ASP A 179 14.03 -13.44 -28.16
CA ASP A 179 14.66 -13.35 -29.49
C ASP A 179 13.71 -12.74 -30.55
N GLN A 180 12.69 -11.99 -30.13
CA GLN A 180 11.78 -11.21 -30.97
C GLN A 180 11.64 -9.78 -30.41
#